data_AF-A0A4Y9QRW1-F1
#
_entry.id   AF-A0A4Y9QRW1-F1
#
_cell.length_a   1.000
_cell.length_b   1.000
_cell.length_c   1.000
_cell.angle_alpha   90.00
_cell.angle_beta   90.00
_cell.angle_gamma   90.00
#
_symmetry.space_group_name_H-M   'P 1'
#
loop_
_entity.id
_entity.type
_entity.pdbx_description
1 polymer ?
#
loop_
_entity_poly.entity_id
_entity_poly.type
_entity_poly.pdbx_seq_one_letter_code
_entity_poly.pdbx_strand_id
1 'polypeptide(L)'
;MLKKLIVVALISSAGCAFAATDTAGMNKQQLVDRVLQLWHVDALGEAMLQQPVADAVQQARAVLQGRVVPARQDAALKEISADARKFMDENSPLVRTTTQKLAPSTIGPLLSARFNDEELRQIIAILESPVRQKFEAALPELNKALGEKLAADMQPTINPKLNDLKQRIGLRLRTAIAQ
;
A
#
# COMPACT_ATOMS: atom_id res chain seq x y z
N MET A 1 69.39 -12.87 11.18
CA MET A 1 68.42 -11.94 11.80
C MET A 1 67.30 -11.63 10.81
N LEU A 2 66.06 -11.88 11.25
CA LEU A 2 64.77 -11.33 10.82
C LEU A 2 64.27 -11.51 9.36
N LYS A 3 63.49 -12.59 9.20
CA LYS A 3 62.40 -12.79 8.24
C LYS A 3 61.43 -11.60 8.28
N LYS A 4 61.24 -10.89 7.16
CA LYS A 4 60.18 -9.88 7.02
C LYS A 4 58.91 -10.57 6.54
N LEU A 5 57.98 -10.80 7.48
CA LEU A 5 56.60 -11.20 7.21
C LEU A 5 55.84 -9.96 6.70
N ILE A 6 55.41 -9.96 5.44
CA ILE A 6 54.42 -9.00 4.95
C ILE A 6 53.05 -9.63 5.19
N VAL A 7 52.38 -9.18 6.23
CA VAL A 7 50.97 -9.48 6.48
C VAL A 7 50.17 -8.53 5.60
N VAL A 8 49.61 -9.05 4.50
CA VAL A 8 48.57 -8.35 3.75
C VAL A 8 47.28 -8.49 4.54
N ALA A 9 46.88 -7.42 5.21
CA ALA A 9 45.56 -7.32 5.83
C ALA A 9 44.50 -7.20 4.72
N LEU A 10 43.76 -8.28 4.49
CA LEU A 10 42.57 -8.27 3.65
C LEU A 10 41.50 -7.44 4.38
N ILE A 11 41.26 -6.22 3.92
CA ILE A 11 40.13 -5.41 4.35
C ILE A 11 38.89 -6.01 3.67
N SER A 12 38.20 -6.91 4.37
CA SER A 12 36.87 -7.34 3.98
C SER A 12 35.92 -6.16 4.13
N SER A 13 35.68 -5.46 3.03
CA SER A 13 34.54 -4.55 2.90
C SER A 13 33.27 -5.38 3.08
N ALA A 14 32.62 -5.25 4.23
CA ALA A 14 31.25 -5.70 4.45
C ALA A 14 30.30 -4.85 3.60
N GLY A 15 30.29 -5.11 2.30
CA GLY A 15 29.16 -4.74 1.46
C GLY A 15 27.96 -5.52 1.95
N CYS A 16 26.86 -4.83 2.24
CA CYS A 16 25.57 -5.45 2.46
C CYS A 16 25.16 -6.17 1.17
N ALA A 17 25.66 -7.38 0.97
CA ALA A 17 25.12 -8.30 -0.01
C ALA A 17 23.76 -8.72 0.54
N PHE A 18 22.71 -8.13 0.00
CA PHE A 18 21.38 -8.75 0.08
C PHE A 18 21.55 -10.15 -0.51
N ALA A 19 21.41 -11.18 0.32
CA ALA A 19 21.45 -12.56 -0.13
C ALA A 19 20.24 -12.78 -1.04
N ALA A 20 20.41 -12.60 -2.34
CA ALA A 20 19.44 -13.02 -3.34
C ALA A 20 19.33 -14.55 -3.24
N THR A 21 18.10 -15.07 -3.19
CA THR A 21 17.89 -16.51 -3.14
C THR A 21 18.35 -17.09 -4.48
N ASP A 22 19.33 -18.02 -4.46
CA ASP A 22 19.70 -18.72 -5.70
C ASP A 22 18.54 -19.62 -6.13
N THR A 23 17.86 -19.21 -7.19
CA THR A 23 16.75 -19.99 -7.73
C THR A 23 17.23 -21.08 -8.66
N ALA A 24 18.50 -21.13 -9.11
CA ALA A 24 19.00 -21.97 -10.22
C ALA A 24 18.54 -23.44 -10.14
N GLY A 25 18.51 -24.03 -8.94
CA GLY A 25 18.08 -25.42 -8.71
C GLY A 25 16.59 -25.63 -8.42
N MET A 26 15.76 -24.59 -8.36
CA MET A 26 14.34 -24.72 -8.05
C MET A 26 13.54 -25.30 -9.22
N ASN A 27 12.72 -26.30 -8.94
CA ASN A 27 11.69 -26.76 -9.86
C ASN A 27 10.49 -25.81 -9.90
N LYS A 28 9.62 -25.98 -10.90
CA LYS A 28 8.45 -25.12 -11.10
C LYS A 28 7.57 -24.92 -9.86
N GLN A 29 7.31 -25.98 -9.08
CA GLN A 29 6.50 -25.86 -7.87
C GLN A 29 7.20 -25.00 -6.80
N GLN A 30 8.51 -25.20 -6.61
CA GLN A 30 9.30 -24.40 -5.67
C GLN A 30 9.37 -22.92 -6.08
N LEU A 31 9.42 -22.64 -7.39
CA LEU A 31 9.36 -21.28 -7.91
C LEU A 31 7.99 -20.64 -7.63
N VAL A 32 6.89 -21.36 -7.86
CA VAL A 32 5.53 -20.88 -7.53
C VAL A 32 5.39 -20.62 -6.04
N ASP A 33 5.84 -21.54 -5.19
CA ASP A 33 5.80 -21.38 -3.74
C ASP A 33 6.60 -20.15 -3.30
N ARG A 34 7.76 -19.91 -3.92
CA ARG A 34 8.58 -18.72 -3.64
C ARG A 34 7.90 -17.43 -4.08
N VAL A 35 7.25 -17.41 -5.24
CA VAL A 35 6.42 -16.27 -5.68
C VAL A 35 5.33 -15.98 -4.66
N LEU A 36 4.60 -17.00 -4.20
CA LEU A 36 3.53 -16.83 -3.21
C LEU A 36 4.04 -16.36 -1.84
N GLN A 37 5.25 -16.76 -1.43
CA GLN A 37 5.87 -16.26 -0.20
C GLN A 37 6.27 -14.79 -0.29
N LEU A 38 6.79 -14.37 -1.45
CA LEU A 38 7.25 -13.00 -1.67
C LEU A 38 6.10 -12.05 -1.99
N TRP A 39 5.00 -12.58 -2.53
CA TRP A 39 3.84 -11.80 -2.88
C TRP A 39 2.89 -11.69 -1.69
N HIS A 40 2.66 -10.46 -1.22
CA HIS A 40 1.69 -10.17 -0.15
C HIS A 40 0.23 -10.31 -0.64
N VAL A 41 -0.22 -11.54 -0.85
CA VAL A 41 -1.61 -11.88 -1.21
C VAL A 41 -2.64 -11.46 -0.15
N ASP A 42 -2.16 -11.13 1.06
CA ASP A 42 -2.92 -10.64 2.20
C ASP A 42 -3.79 -9.41 1.87
N ALA A 43 -3.33 -8.56 0.95
CA ALA A 43 -4.03 -7.32 0.58
C ALA A 43 -5.47 -7.55 0.09
N LEU A 44 -5.75 -8.68 -0.59
CA LEU A 44 -7.11 -9.02 -1.00
C LEU A 44 -8.00 -9.31 0.19
N GLY A 45 -7.53 -10.13 1.13
CA GLY A 45 -8.26 -10.47 2.35
C GLY A 45 -8.53 -9.21 3.18
N GLU A 46 -7.52 -8.36 3.36
CA GLU A 46 -7.69 -7.08 4.05
C GLU A 46 -8.73 -6.19 3.38
N ALA A 47 -8.70 -6.04 2.05
CA ALA A 47 -9.70 -5.25 1.33
C ALA A 47 -11.13 -5.80 1.51
N MET A 48 -11.30 -7.12 1.48
CA MET A 48 -12.60 -7.78 1.70
C MET A 48 -13.14 -7.56 3.12
N LEU A 49 -12.27 -7.32 4.10
CA LEU A 49 -12.66 -6.97 5.47
C LEU A 49 -12.90 -5.46 5.63
N GLN A 50 -12.05 -4.63 5.02
CA GLN A 50 -12.09 -3.18 5.16
C GLN A 50 -13.29 -2.54 4.48
N GLN A 51 -13.69 -3.02 3.29
CA GLN A 51 -14.80 -2.43 2.51
C GLN A 51 -16.12 -2.43 3.29
N PRO A 52 -16.61 -3.58 3.79
CA PRO A 52 -17.88 -3.61 4.54
C PRO A 52 -17.85 -2.76 5.81
N VAL A 53 -16.70 -2.70 6.48
CA VAL A 53 -16.52 -1.87 7.68
C VAL A 53 -16.58 -0.39 7.33
N ALA A 54 -15.92 0.03 6.26
CA ALA A 54 -16.00 1.39 5.78
C ALA A 54 -17.44 1.77 5.40
N ASP A 55 -18.14 0.91 4.67
CA ASP A 55 -19.53 1.14 4.26
C ASP A 55 -20.46 1.30 5.46
N ALA A 56 -20.34 0.45 6.47
CA ALA A 56 -21.12 0.53 7.69
C ALA A 56 -20.88 1.86 8.44
N VAL A 57 -19.62 2.30 8.56
CA VAL A 57 -19.28 3.58 9.19
C VAL A 57 -19.82 4.77 8.40
N GLN A 58 -19.75 4.73 7.07
CA GLN A 58 -20.30 5.79 6.21
C GLN A 58 -21.83 5.86 6.30
N GLN A 59 -22.50 4.70 6.32
CA GLN A 59 -23.95 4.64 6.51
C GLN A 59 -24.35 5.22 7.87
N ALA A 60 -23.61 4.90 8.94
CA ALA A 60 -23.87 5.46 10.26
C ALA A 60 -23.70 6.99 10.28
N ARG A 61 -22.67 7.53 9.61
CA ARG A 61 -22.49 8.98 9.42
C ARG A 61 -23.68 9.61 8.71
N ALA A 62 -24.19 9.00 7.65
CA ALA A 62 -25.33 9.50 6.89
C ALA A 62 -26.60 9.54 7.74
N VAL A 63 -26.82 8.53 8.59
CA VAL A 63 -27.99 8.47 9.50
C VAL A 63 -27.92 9.53 10.60
N LEU A 64 -26.72 9.80 11.13
CA LEU A 64 -26.54 10.80 12.19
C LEU A 64 -26.69 12.24 11.67
N GLN A 65 -26.39 12.48 10.39
CA GLN A 65 -26.58 13.78 9.75
C GLN A 65 -28.07 14.18 9.77
N GLY A 66 -28.37 15.32 10.39
CA GLY A 66 -29.72 15.91 10.42
C GLY A 66 -30.70 15.31 11.43
N ARG A 67 -30.32 14.26 12.19
CA ARG A 67 -31.19 13.61 13.19
C ARG A 67 -30.77 13.83 14.64
N VAL A 68 -29.55 14.30 14.88
CA VAL A 68 -28.94 14.38 16.21
C VAL A 68 -28.21 15.72 16.38
N VAL A 69 -28.22 16.28 17.59
CA VAL A 69 -27.44 17.49 17.91
C VAL A 69 -25.93 17.22 17.78
N PRO A 70 -25.11 18.22 17.38
CA PRO A 70 -23.70 18.01 17.02
C PRO A 70 -22.86 17.27 18.07
N ALA A 71 -22.98 17.65 19.35
CA ALA A 71 -22.21 17.01 20.43
C ALA A 71 -22.51 15.51 20.59
N ARG A 72 -23.76 15.09 20.33
CA ARG A 72 -24.16 13.67 20.40
C ARG A 72 -23.78 12.92 19.11
N GLN A 73 -23.77 13.60 17.97
CA GLN A 73 -23.24 13.05 16.72
C GLN A 73 -21.76 12.70 16.86
N ASP A 74 -20.95 13.61 17.41
CA ASP A 74 -19.51 13.38 17.59
C ASP A 74 -19.20 12.22 18.54
N ALA A 75 -19.92 12.14 19.67
CA ALA A 75 -19.78 11.05 20.62
C ALA A 75 -20.12 9.69 19.98
N ALA A 76 -21.27 9.60 19.28
CA ALA A 76 -21.69 8.39 18.59
C ALA A 76 -20.68 7.97 17.49
N LEU A 77 -20.17 8.92 16.70
CA LEU A 77 -19.18 8.62 15.66
C LEU A 77 -17.86 8.11 16.24
N LYS A 78 -17.46 8.58 17.42
CA LYS A 78 -16.27 8.09 18.12
C LYS A 78 -16.45 6.65 18.58
N GLU A 79 -17.60 6.31 19.15
CA GLU A 79 -17.95 4.94 19.57
C GLU A 79 -18.00 4.00 18.36
N ILE A 80 -18.71 4.38 17.29
CA ILE A 80 -18.76 3.63 16.03
C ILE A 80 -17.35 3.37 15.47
N SER A 81 -16.47 4.38 15.52
CA SER A 81 -15.09 4.24 15.03
C SER A 81 -14.27 3.29 15.92
N ALA A 82 -14.51 3.29 17.23
CA ALA A 82 -13.86 2.39 18.17
C ALA A 82 -14.31 0.93 17.95
N ASP A 83 -15.60 0.71 17.76
CA ASP A 83 -16.16 -0.62 17.45
C ASP A 83 -15.64 -1.15 16.12
N ALA A 84 -15.63 -0.31 15.08
CA ALA A 84 -15.07 -0.65 13.77
C ALA A 84 -13.59 -1.05 13.89
N ARG A 85 -12.80 -0.29 14.65
CA ARG A 85 -11.38 -0.62 14.88
C ARG A 85 -11.21 -1.93 15.63
N LYS A 86 -11.97 -2.13 16.72
CA LYS A 86 -11.94 -3.37 17.49
C LYS A 86 -12.28 -4.57 16.62
N PHE A 87 -13.33 -4.46 15.80
CA PHE A 87 -13.70 -5.50 14.85
C PHE A 87 -12.56 -5.81 13.87
N MET A 88 -11.92 -4.80 13.29
CA MET A 88 -10.77 -4.99 12.41
C MET A 88 -9.61 -5.69 13.14
N ASP A 89 -9.27 -5.24 14.35
CA ASP A 89 -8.15 -5.77 15.13
C ASP A 89 -8.38 -7.26 15.50
N GLU A 90 -9.62 -7.63 15.85
CA GLU A 90 -9.99 -9.01 16.19
C GLU A 90 -10.02 -9.94 14.97
N ASN A 91 -10.43 -9.44 13.80
CA ASN A 91 -10.71 -10.28 12.63
C ASN A 91 -9.60 -10.28 11.56
N SER A 92 -8.76 -9.24 11.49
CA SER A 92 -7.68 -9.15 10.48
C SER A 92 -6.72 -10.35 10.53
N PRO A 93 -6.27 -10.84 11.71
CA PRO A 93 -5.39 -12.01 11.76
C PRO A 93 -6.02 -13.28 11.19
N LEU A 94 -7.33 -13.48 11.43
CA LEU A 94 -8.08 -14.62 10.91
C LEU A 94 -8.19 -14.56 9.38
N VAL A 95 -8.57 -13.39 8.84
CA VAL A 95 -8.69 -13.18 7.40
C VAL A 95 -7.34 -13.35 6.71
N ARG A 96 -6.27 -12.81 7.28
CA ARG A 96 -4.90 -12.97 6.78
C ARG A 96 -4.49 -14.44 6.74
N THR A 97 -4.63 -15.14 7.86
CA THR A 97 -4.28 -16.57 7.97
C THR A 97 -5.07 -17.41 6.97
N THR A 98 -6.36 -17.11 6.81
CA THR A 98 -7.22 -17.81 5.85
C THR A 98 -6.80 -17.53 4.41
N THR A 99 -6.45 -16.29 4.08
CA THR A 99 -5.95 -15.89 2.75
C THR A 99 -4.66 -16.64 2.41
N GLN A 100 -3.71 -16.68 3.35
CA GLN A 100 -2.44 -17.41 3.19
C GLN A 100 -2.66 -18.91 3.03
N LYS A 101 -3.63 -19.49 3.77
CA LYS A 101 -3.98 -20.91 3.64
C LYS A 101 -4.59 -21.23 2.27
N LEU A 102 -5.42 -20.34 1.72
CA LEU A 102 -6.12 -20.56 0.46
C LEU A 102 -5.24 -20.27 -0.77
N ALA A 103 -4.26 -19.39 -0.65
CA ALA A 103 -3.45 -18.95 -1.79
C ALA A 103 -2.74 -20.10 -2.54
N PRO A 104 -2.08 -21.08 -1.89
CA PRO A 104 -1.42 -22.17 -2.60
C PRO A 104 -2.37 -23.02 -3.45
N SER A 105 -3.58 -23.33 -2.96
CA SER A 105 -4.53 -24.19 -3.68
C SER A 105 -5.34 -23.46 -4.75
N THR A 106 -5.45 -22.13 -4.64
CA THR A 106 -6.24 -21.30 -5.57
C THR A 106 -5.39 -20.59 -6.62
N ILE A 107 -4.26 -20.02 -6.22
CA ILE A 107 -3.36 -19.23 -7.07
C ILE A 107 -2.21 -20.11 -7.60
N GLY A 108 -1.71 -21.05 -6.81
CA GLY A 108 -0.59 -21.92 -7.20
C GLY A 108 -0.78 -22.61 -8.56
N PRO A 109 -1.94 -23.29 -8.81
CA PRO A 109 -2.21 -23.90 -10.11
C PRO A 109 -2.27 -22.88 -11.26
N LEU A 110 -2.76 -21.67 -11.00
CA LEU A 110 -2.83 -20.60 -12.01
C LEU A 110 -1.42 -20.13 -12.37
N LEU A 111 -0.53 -19.94 -11.39
CA LEU A 111 0.86 -19.57 -11.65
C LEU A 111 1.58 -20.66 -12.44
N SER A 112 1.43 -21.92 -12.03
CA SER A 112 2.01 -23.08 -12.72
C SER A 112 1.51 -23.24 -14.16
N ALA A 113 0.26 -22.88 -14.45
CA ALA A 113 -0.31 -23.00 -15.79
C ALA A 113 0.04 -21.80 -16.69
N ARG A 114 0.18 -20.60 -16.13
CA ARG A 114 0.33 -19.34 -16.89
C ARG A 114 1.77 -18.94 -17.15
N PHE A 115 2.69 -19.34 -16.27
CA PHE A 115 4.09 -18.93 -16.34
C PHE A 115 5.00 -20.14 -16.48
N ASN A 116 6.10 -20.00 -17.21
CA ASN A 116 7.18 -20.97 -17.23
C ASN A 116 8.23 -20.69 -16.13
N ASP A 117 9.19 -21.60 -15.97
CA ASP A 117 10.21 -21.51 -14.92
C ASP A 117 11.05 -20.23 -15.00
N GLU A 118 11.38 -19.77 -16.21
CA GLU A 118 12.15 -18.54 -16.42
C GLU A 118 11.34 -17.30 -16.01
N GLU A 119 10.07 -17.22 -16.41
CA GLU A 119 9.19 -16.11 -16.02
C GLU A 119 8.96 -16.05 -14.51
N LEU A 120 8.79 -17.21 -13.86
CA LEU A 120 8.66 -17.27 -12.39
C LEU A 120 9.92 -16.76 -11.69
N ARG A 121 11.12 -17.08 -12.20
CA ARG A 121 12.39 -16.56 -11.67
C ARG A 121 12.49 -15.05 -11.84
N GLN A 122 12.07 -14.52 -12.99
CA GLN A 122 12.04 -13.09 -13.22
C GLN A 122 11.07 -12.38 -12.26
N ILE A 123 9.89 -12.96 -12.02
CA ILE A 123 8.95 -12.45 -11.02
C ILE A 123 9.61 -12.43 -9.63
N ILE A 124 10.25 -13.54 -9.21
CA ILE A 124 10.98 -13.60 -7.93
C ILE A 124 12.04 -12.50 -7.84
N ALA A 125 12.85 -12.33 -8.88
CA ALA A 125 13.91 -11.31 -8.92
C ALA A 125 13.35 -9.88 -8.79
N ILE A 126 12.20 -9.60 -9.44
CA ILE A 126 11.50 -8.32 -9.28
C ILE A 126 10.99 -8.16 -7.85
N LEU A 127 10.39 -9.21 -7.28
CA LEU A 127 9.83 -9.17 -5.93
C LEU A 127 10.91 -8.97 -4.85
N GLU A 128 12.07 -9.60 -5.00
CA GLU A 128 13.22 -9.47 -4.08
C GLU A 128 14.06 -8.21 -4.36
N SER A 129 13.79 -7.45 -5.43
CA SER A 129 14.66 -6.36 -5.88
C SER A 129 14.85 -5.27 -4.81
N PRO A 130 16.07 -5.09 -4.26
CA PRO A 130 16.34 -4.01 -3.32
C PRO A 130 16.32 -2.64 -4.02
N VAL A 131 16.57 -2.60 -5.33
CA VAL A 131 16.46 -1.38 -6.13
C VAL A 131 15.00 -0.96 -6.25
N ARG A 132 14.07 -1.91 -6.43
CA ARG A 132 12.63 -1.64 -6.40
C ARG A 132 12.22 -1.05 -5.05
N GLN A 133 12.63 -1.66 -3.94
CA GLN A 133 12.35 -1.15 -2.60
C GLN A 133 12.90 0.25 -2.38
N LYS A 134 14.14 0.51 -2.81
CA LYS A 134 14.76 1.85 -2.75
C LYS A 134 13.97 2.87 -3.57
N PHE A 135 13.52 2.50 -4.77
CA PHE A 135 12.72 3.37 -5.61
C PHE A 135 11.35 3.68 -4.99
N GLU A 136 10.65 2.66 -4.48
CA GLU A 136 9.36 2.81 -3.77
C GLU A 136 9.50 3.73 -2.54
N ALA A 137 10.56 3.57 -1.75
CA ALA A 137 10.86 4.43 -0.61
C ALA A 137 11.17 5.88 -1.02
N ALA A 138 11.67 6.12 -2.23
CA ALA A 138 11.96 7.46 -2.76
C ALA A 138 10.71 8.15 -3.34
N LEU A 139 9.63 7.43 -3.66
CA LEU A 139 8.44 7.99 -4.30
C LEU A 139 7.84 9.22 -3.59
N PRO A 140 7.71 9.27 -2.24
CA PRO A 140 7.17 10.46 -1.57
C PRO A 140 8.00 11.72 -1.80
N GLU A 141 9.34 11.60 -1.78
CA GLU A 141 10.26 12.71 -2.04
C GLU A 141 10.18 13.16 -3.51
N LEU A 142 10.20 12.21 -4.44
CA LEU A 142 10.06 12.49 -5.87
C LEU A 142 8.73 13.20 -6.19
N ASN A 143 7.63 12.73 -5.59
CA ASN A 143 6.31 13.34 -5.74
C ASN A 143 6.25 14.74 -5.12
N LYS A 144 6.89 14.95 -3.97
CA LYS A 144 6.99 16.27 -3.33
C LYS A 144 7.73 17.25 -4.25
N ALA A 145 8.89 16.86 -4.76
CA ALA A 145 9.69 17.71 -5.64
C ALA A 145 8.92 18.12 -6.91
N LEU A 146 8.24 17.16 -7.55
CA LEU A 146 7.38 17.45 -8.69
C LEU A 146 6.20 18.35 -8.32
N GLY A 147 5.53 18.06 -7.19
CA GLY A 147 4.37 18.80 -6.71
C GLY A 147 4.66 20.26 -6.38
N GLU A 148 5.79 20.55 -5.74
CA GLU A 148 6.23 21.91 -5.43
C GLU A 148 6.46 22.72 -6.71
N LYS A 149 7.16 22.14 -7.69
CA LYS A 149 7.43 22.80 -8.97
C LYS A 149 6.15 23.00 -9.79
N LEU A 150 5.29 21.98 -9.85
CA LEU A 150 4.00 22.05 -10.53
C LEU A 150 3.10 23.11 -9.91
N ALA A 151 3.02 23.18 -8.57
CA ALA A 151 2.22 24.18 -7.88
C ALA A 151 2.72 25.59 -8.19
N ALA A 152 4.03 25.84 -8.14
CA ALA A 152 4.61 27.13 -8.46
C ALA A 152 4.31 27.57 -9.91
N ASP A 153 4.51 26.67 -10.88
CA ASP A 153 4.33 26.99 -12.30
C ASP A 153 2.84 27.15 -12.67
N MET A 154 1.93 26.42 -12.01
CA MET A 154 0.49 26.46 -12.31
C MET A 154 -0.30 27.48 -11.49
N GLN A 155 0.20 27.94 -10.34
CA GLN A 155 -0.45 28.92 -9.48
C GLN A 155 -1.02 30.14 -10.24
N PRO A 156 -0.26 30.85 -11.09
CA PRO A 156 -0.77 32.06 -11.77
C PRO A 156 -1.92 31.76 -12.73
N THR A 157 -2.00 30.54 -13.26
CA THR A 157 -3.04 30.11 -14.21
C THR A 157 -4.28 29.58 -13.50
N ILE A 158 -4.10 28.83 -12.41
CA ILE A 158 -5.20 28.11 -11.73
C ILE A 158 -5.89 28.98 -10.68
N ASN A 159 -5.17 29.80 -9.92
CA ASN A 159 -5.76 30.62 -8.86
C ASN A 159 -6.90 31.53 -9.35
N PRO A 160 -6.76 32.25 -10.49
CA PRO A 160 -7.86 33.08 -11.01
C PRO A 160 -9.11 32.25 -11.35
N LYS A 161 -8.92 31.08 -11.97
CA LYS A 161 -10.02 30.17 -12.34
C LYS A 161 -10.72 29.60 -11.10
N LEU A 162 -9.97 29.29 -10.05
CA LEU A 162 -10.53 28.85 -8.76
C LEU A 162 -11.36 29.95 -8.09
N ASN A 163 -10.91 31.20 -8.12
CA ASN A 163 -11.64 32.32 -7.53
C ASN A 163 -12.97 32.58 -8.27
N ASP A 164 -12.93 32.55 -9.60
CA ASP A 164 -14.11 32.66 -10.46
C ASP A 164 -15.13 31.52 -10.19
N LEU A 165 -14.65 30.27 -10.03
CA LEU A 165 -15.51 29.17 -9.63
C LEU A 165 -16.17 29.39 -8.26
N LYS A 166 -15.40 29.81 -7.24
CA LYS A 166 -15.92 30.09 -5.89
C LYS A 166 -17.02 31.15 -5.93
N GLN A 167 -16.87 32.20 -6.73
CA GLN A 167 -17.88 33.24 -6.89
C GLN A 167 -19.18 32.69 -7.49
N ARG A 168 -19.09 31.88 -8.56
CA ARG A 168 -20.27 31.24 -9.16
C ARG A 168 -21.00 30.31 -8.19
N ILE A 169 -20.25 29.53 -7.41
CA ILE A 169 -20.84 28.65 -6.37
C ILE A 169 -21.58 29.49 -5.34
N GLY A 170 -20.93 30.55 -4.80
CA GLY A 170 -21.57 31.44 -3.82
C GLY A 170 -22.82 32.13 -4.36
N LEU A 171 -22.85 32.50 -5.64
CA LEU A 171 -24.05 33.05 -6.29
C LEU A 171 -25.19 32.03 -6.34
N ARG A 172 -24.90 30.79 -6.76
CA ARG A 172 -25.90 29.71 -6.82
C ARG A 172 -26.46 29.37 -5.45
N LEU A 173 -25.61 29.27 -4.43
CA LEU A 173 -26.04 29.01 -3.05
C LEU A 173 -26.97 30.10 -2.52
N ARG A 174 -26.61 31.39 -2.70
CA ARG A 174 -27.48 32.51 -2.29
C ARG A 174 -28.82 32.50 -3.03
N THR A 175 -28.80 32.16 -4.32
CA THR A 175 -30.02 32.05 -5.13
C THR A 175 -30.94 30.93 -4.60
N ALA A 176 -30.37 29.77 -4.27
CA ALA A 176 -31.13 28.63 -3.75
C ALA A 176 -31.71 28.87 -2.34
N ILE A 177 -31.04 29.68 -1.51
CA ILE A 177 -31.55 30.03 -0.16
C ILE A 177 -32.66 31.09 -0.22
N ALA A 178 -32.68 31.92 -1.27
CA ALA A 178 -33.66 32.99 -1.44
C ALA A 178 -34.97 32.54 -2.12
N GLN A 179 -35.06 31.28 -2.53
CA GLN A 179 -36.26 30.62 -3.07
C GLN A 179 -36.98 29.85 -1.98
#